data_AF-A0AA93BVJ2-F1
#
_entry.id   AF-A0AA93BVJ2-F1
#
_cell.length_a   1.000
_cell.length_b   1.000
_cell.length_c   1.000
_cell.angle_alpha   90.00
_cell.angle_beta   90.00
_cell.angle_gamma   90.00
#
_symmetry.space_group_name_H-M   'P 1'
#
loop_
_entity.id
_entity.type
_entity.pdbx_description
1 polymer ?
#
loop_
_entity_poly.entity_id
_entity_poly.type
_entity_poly.pdbx_seq_one_letter_code
_entity_poly.pdbx_strand_id
1 'polypeptide(L)'
;MFIRNIAALTISVALLSGCQHSAEHKTTLPTAESRLEQLSSLVGASQFLREKCSRADIPDNDKLAAAAMNEANKKGWPSQDVNQTQLLDAAKGVFDRLNADATPLAQKCSSFNRTLVRFLEHAR
;
A
#
# COMPACT_ATOMS: atom_id res chain seq x y z
N MET A 1 35.73 22.19 -58.06
CA MET A 1 34.59 23.12 -57.99
C MET A 1 33.33 22.31 -58.27
N PHE A 2 32.38 22.28 -57.34
CA PHE A 2 30.92 22.21 -57.52
C PHE A 2 30.28 21.77 -56.19
N ILE A 3 29.76 22.77 -55.50
CA ILE A 3 29.02 22.73 -54.25
C ILE A 3 27.69 22.01 -54.50
N ARG A 4 27.31 21.06 -53.64
CA ARG A 4 25.98 20.43 -53.68
C ARG A 4 25.20 20.66 -52.39
N ASN A 5 24.02 21.20 -52.62
CA ASN A 5 22.75 20.94 -51.95
C ASN A 5 22.51 21.50 -50.55
N ILE A 6 21.76 22.60 -50.57
CA ILE A 6 20.71 22.97 -49.63
C ILE A 6 19.88 21.73 -49.28
N ALA A 7 19.79 21.40 -47.99
CA ALA A 7 18.79 20.47 -47.46
C ALA A 7 18.19 21.08 -46.20
N ALA A 8 16.86 21.08 -46.21
CA ALA A 8 15.96 21.85 -45.41
C ALA A 8 16.01 21.60 -43.90
N LEU A 9 15.67 22.69 -43.21
CA LEU A 9 15.18 22.81 -41.84
C LEU A 9 14.06 21.79 -41.54
N THR A 10 14.20 20.99 -40.47
CA THR A 10 13.07 20.37 -39.77
C THR A 10 13.30 20.40 -38.26
N ILE A 11 12.79 21.47 -37.64
CA ILE A 11 12.66 21.62 -36.19
C ILE A 11 11.59 20.63 -35.73
N SER A 12 12.02 19.53 -35.10
CA SER A 12 11.13 18.54 -34.49
C SER A 12 10.71 19.05 -33.10
N VAL A 13 9.54 19.68 -33.03
CA VAL A 13 8.87 19.98 -31.77
C VAL A 13 8.39 18.64 -31.19
N ALA A 14 9.15 18.13 -30.22
CA ALA A 14 8.72 17.01 -29.40
C ALA A 14 7.51 17.48 -28.57
N LEU A 15 6.31 17.08 -29.01
CA LEU A 15 5.09 17.20 -28.26
C LEU A 15 5.28 16.40 -26.97
N LEU A 16 5.45 17.08 -25.83
CA LEU A 16 5.22 16.49 -24.52
C LEU A 16 3.73 16.14 -24.43
N SER A 17 3.35 14.95 -24.87
CA SER A 17 2.09 14.33 -24.47
C SER A 17 2.23 13.99 -22.98
N GLY A 18 1.94 14.96 -22.12
CA GLY A 18 1.65 14.67 -20.72
C GLY A 18 0.45 13.74 -20.70
N CYS A 19 0.58 12.57 -20.08
CA CYS A 19 -0.56 11.73 -19.76
C CYS A 19 -1.42 12.47 -18.74
N GLN A 20 -2.27 13.39 -19.19
CA GLN A 20 -3.43 13.83 -18.43
C GLN A 20 -4.45 12.69 -18.49
N HIS A 21 -4.16 11.61 -17.78
CA HIS A 21 -5.15 10.58 -17.48
C HIS A 21 -6.08 11.18 -16.42
N SER A 22 -6.97 12.05 -16.87
CA SER A 22 -8.20 12.37 -16.16
C SER A 22 -9.08 11.13 -16.22
N ALA A 23 -8.70 10.10 -15.46
CA ALA A 23 -9.68 9.13 -15.01
C ALA A 23 -10.66 9.95 -14.17
N GLU A 24 -11.88 10.11 -14.68
CA GLU A 24 -13.00 10.45 -13.82
C GLU A 24 -12.97 9.43 -12.68
N HIS A 25 -12.54 9.86 -11.50
CA HIS A 25 -12.39 9.01 -10.33
C HIS A 25 -13.79 8.74 -9.78
N LYS A 26 -14.57 7.94 -10.53
CA LYS A 26 -15.80 7.35 -10.05
C LYS A 26 -15.38 6.43 -8.92
N THR A 27 -15.47 6.95 -7.70
CA THR A 27 -15.07 6.26 -6.47
C THR A 27 -15.99 5.07 -6.29
N THR A 28 -15.65 3.97 -6.94
CA THR A 28 -16.36 2.71 -6.81
C THR A 28 -15.89 2.10 -5.50
N LEU A 29 -16.83 1.76 -4.63
CA LEU A 29 -16.53 1.11 -3.37
C LEU A 29 -15.68 -0.15 -3.63
N PRO A 30 -14.53 -0.34 -2.96
CA PRO A 30 -13.70 -1.52 -3.17
C PRO A 30 -14.46 -2.79 -2.80
N THR A 31 -14.15 -3.89 -3.50
CA THR A 31 -14.72 -5.22 -3.20
C THR A 31 -14.42 -5.65 -1.77
N ALA A 32 -15.22 -6.55 -1.21
CA ALA A 32 -14.98 -7.10 0.12
C ALA A 32 -13.58 -7.72 0.26
N GLU A 33 -13.14 -8.46 -0.77
CA GLU A 33 -11.81 -9.06 -0.85
C GLU A 33 -10.70 -8.00 -0.85
N SER A 34 -10.82 -6.95 -1.66
CA SER A 34 -9.81 -5.88 -1.69
C SER A 34 -9.73 -5.13 -0.36
N ARG A 35 -10.87 -4.94 0.31
CA ARG A 35 -10.91 -4.36 1.66
C ARG A 35 -10.21 -5.26 2.67
N LEU A 36 -10.50 -6.56 2.66
CA LEU A 36 -9.81 -7.53 3.52
C LEU A 36 -8.30 -7.53 3.26
N GLU A 37 -7.87 -7.54 2.01
CA GLU A 37 -6.46 -7.49 1.63
C GLU A 37 -5.76 -6.23 2.16
N GLN A 38 -6.38 -5.06 1.99
CA GLN A 38 -5.82 -3.80 2.48
C GLN A 38 -5.70 -3.79 4.01
N LEU A 39 -6.76 -4.19 4.72
CA LEU A 39 -6.77 -4.19 6.19
C LEU A 39 -5.80 -5.24 6.75
N SER A 40 -5.78 -6.45 6.18
CA SER A 40 -4.87 -7.51 6.60
C SER A 40 -3.41 -7.16 6.32
N SER A 41 -3.14 -6.40 5.26
CA SER A 41 -1.81 -5.87 4.98
C SER A 41 -1.34 -4.91 6.07
N LEU A 42 -2.22 -4.02 6.57
CA LEU A 42 -1.90 -3.12 7.68
C LEU A 42 -1.58 -3.90 8.96
N VAL A 43 -2.44 -4.86 9.34
CA VAL A 43 -2.29 -5.65 10.56
C VAL A 43 -1.05 -6.56 10.47
N GLY A 44 -0.90 -7.33 9.39
CA GLY A 44 0.19 -8.29 9.22
C GLY A 44 1.56 -7.63 9.07
N ALA A 45 1.65 -6.49 8.37
CA ALA A 45 2.91 -5.75 8.28
C ALA A 45 3.26 -5.03 9.60
N SER A 46 2.26 -4.58 10.36
CA SER A 46 2.48 -4.02 11.70
C SER A 46 2.97 -5.09 12.69
N GLN A 47 2.36 -6.29 12.65
CA GLN A 47 2.87 -7.47 13.36
C GLN A 47 4.31 -7.77 12.97
N PHE A 48 4.63 -7.74 11.68
CA PHE A 48 6.00 -7.96 11.21
C PHE A 48 6.98 -6.95 11.80
N LEU A 49 6.63 -5.66 11.84
CA LEU A 49 7.45 -4.65 12.50
C LEU A 49 7.67 -4.97 13.99
N ARG A 50 6.61 -5.35 14.70
CA ARG A 50 6.68 -5.70 16.13
C ARG A 50 7.64 -6.85 16.38
N GLU A 51 7.51 -7.93 15.62
CA GLU A 51 8.21 -9.20 15.89
C GLU A 51 9.58 -9.31 15.24
N LYS A 52 9.83 -8.60 14.13
CA LYS A 52 11.05 -8.74 13.33
C LYS A 52 11.90 -7.47 13.25
N CYS A 53 11.33 -6.31 13.59
CA CYS A 53 11.99 -5.00 13.45
C CYS A 53 12.18 -4.26 14.78
N SER A 54 12.11 -4.96 15.92
CA SER A 54 12.31 -4.40 17.27
C SER A 54 11.36 -3.24 17.63
N ARG A 55 10.13 -3.25 17.09
CA ARG A 55 9.10 -2.23 17.36
C ARG A 55 8.14 -2.70 18.47
N ALA A 56 8.67 -2.84 19.69
CA ALA A 56 7.89 -3.27 20.85
C ALA A 56 6.79 -2.27 21.26
N ASP A 57 6.82 -1.04 20.71
CA ASP A 57 5.78 -0.02 20.88
C ASP A 57 4.51 -0.31 20.07
N ILE A 58 4.54 -1.28 19.16
CA ILE A 58 3.37 -1.69 18.37
C ILE A 58 2.53 -2.67 19.20
N PRO A 59 1.20 -2.43 19.34
CA PRO A 59 0.33 -3.27 20.17
C PRO A 59 0.10 -4.67 19.57
N ASP A 60 -0.63 -5.51 20.31
CA ASP A 60 -1.05 -6.84 19.86
C ASP A 60 -1.97 -6.80 18.61
N ASN A 61 -2.18 -7.97 18.01
CA ASN A 61 -2.94 -8.08 16.76
C ASN A 61 -4.43 -7.74 16.94
N ASP A 62 -5.01 -7.95 18.12
CA ASP A 62 -6.42 -7.64 18.35
C ASP A 62 -6.65 -6.13 18.35
N LYS A 63 -5.77 -5.36 19.00
CA LYS A 63 -5.77 -3.90 18.93
C LYS A 63 -5.50 -3.38 17.52
N LEU A 64 -4.55 -3.98 16.81
CA LEU A 64 -4.29 -3.63 15.40
C LEU A 64 -5.50 -3.90 14.51
N ALA A 65 -6.18 -5.04 14.70
CA ALA A 65 -7.39 -5.38 13.96
C ALA A 65 -8.55 -4.41 14.28
N ALA A 66 -8.74 -4.06 15.55
CA ALA A 66 -9.72 -3.05 15.94
C ALA A 66 -9.43 -1.68 15.30
N ALA A 67 -8.16 -1.25 15.26
CA ALA A 67 -7.75 -0.03 14.59
C ALA A 67 -8.01 -0.07 13.07
N ALA A 68 -7.73 -1.21 12.43
CA ALA A 68 -8.01 -1.42 11.00
C ALA A 68 -9.52 -1.38 10.71
N MET A 69 -10.36 -1.99 11.55
CA MET A 69 -11.81 -1.89 11.43
C MET A 69 -12.31 -0.46 11.62
N ASN A 70 -11.71 0.31 12.54
CA ASN A 70 -12.02 1.74 12.68
C ASN A 70 -11.63 2.54 11.43
N GLU A 71 -10.52 2.24 10.78
CA GLU A 71 -10.16 2.85 9.49
C GLU A 71 -11.16 2.52 8.38
N ALA A 72 -11.63 1.27 8.32
CA ALA A 72 -12.69 0.88 7.40
C ALA A 72 -13.99 1.67 7.64
N ASN A 73 -14.39 1.84 8.90
CA ASN A 73 -15.56 2.62 9.28
C ASN A 73 -15.42 4.09 8.89
N LYS A 74 -14.25 4.71 9.12
CA LYS A 74 -13.96 6.10 8.68
C LYS A 74 -14.05 6.27 7.15
N LYS A 75 -13.74 5.22 6.39
CA LYS A 75 -13.85 5.18 4.92
C LYS A 75 -15.27 4.89 4.43
N GLY A 76 -16.23 4.68 5.33
CA GLY A 76 -17.60 4.32 4.98
C GLY A 76 -17.73 2.92 4.38
N TRP A 77 -16.78 2.03 4.66
CA TRP A 77 -16.85 0.65 4.17
C TRP A 77 -17.89 -0.15 4.97
N PRO A 78 -18.76 -0.91 4.30
CA PRO A 78 -19.72 -1.75 5.00
C PRO A 78 -19.03 -2.74 5.95
N SER A 79 -19.46 -2.75 7.21
CA SER A 79 -18.88 -3.55 8.29
C SER A 79 -19.21 -5.03 8.19
N GLN A 80 -20.28 -5.41 7.49
CA GLN A 80 -20.67 -6.82 7.29
C GLN A 80 -19.71 -7.61 6.39
N ASP A 81 -18.83 -6.94 5.63
CA ASP A 81 -18.04 -7.60 4.59
C ASP A 81 -16.67 -8.12 5.09
N VAL A 82 -16.22 -7.66 6.26
CA VAL A 82 -14.97 -8.09 6.90
C VAL A 82 -15.21 -8.18 8.40
N ASN A 83 -15.12 -9.39 8.96
CA ASN A 83 -15.14 -9.58 10.41
C ASN A 83 -13.71 -9.68 10.97
N GLN A 84 -13.58 -9.49 12.29
CA GLN A 84 -12.29 -9.47 12.96
C GLN A 84 -11.51 -10.79 12.83
N THR A 85 -12.17 -11.94 12.94
CA THR A 85 -11.52 -13.25 12.81
C THR A 85 -10.93 -13.44 11.42
N GLN A 86 -11.72 -13.17 10.37
CA GLN A 86 -11.27 -13.24 8.98
C GLN A 86 -10.10 -12.29 8.71
N LEU A 87 -10.15 -11.08 9.29
CA LEU A 87 -9.06 -10.11 9.19
C LEU A 87 -7.78 -10.63 9.84
N LEU A 88 -7.86 -11.20 11.05
CA LEU A 88 -6.71 -11.75 11.75
C LEU A 88 -6.10 -12.95 11.01
N ASP A 89 -6.93 -13.85 10.48
CA ASP A 89 -6.47 -14.98 9.67
C ASP A 89 -5.75 -14.52 8.39
N ALA A 90 -6.34 -13.55 7.67
CA ALA A 90 -5.71 -12.97 6.49
C ALA A 90 -4.40 -12.23 6.84
N ALA A 91 -4.36 -11.53 7.98
CA ALA A 91 -3.18 -10.82 8.45
C ALA A 91 -2.03 -11.78 8.82
N LYS A 92 -2.36 -12.93 9.41
CA LYS A 92 -1.40 -14.02 9.62
C LYS A 92 -0.82 -14.49 8.28
N GLY A 93 -1.66 -14.66 7.26
CA GLY A 93 -1.20 -14.99 5.91
C GLY A 93 -0.24 -13.94 5.33
N VAL A 94 -0.50 -12.64 5.54
CA VAL A 94 0.43 -11.56 5.16
C VAL A 94 1.75 -11.69 5.91
N PHE A 95 1.72 -11.86 7.23
CA PHE A 95 2.92 -12.01 8.06
C PHE A 95 3.78 -13.20 7.60
N ASP A 96 3.15 -14.36 7.35
CA ASP A 96 3.84 -15.56 6.90
C ASP A 96 4.50 -15.34 5.51
N ARG A 97 3.82 -14.65 4.58
CA ARG A 97 4.41 -14.24 3.29
C ARG A 97 5.59 -13.29 3.46
N LEU A 98 5.48 -12.31 4.37
CA LEU A 98 6.59 -11.38 4.67
C LEU A 98 7.79 -12.09 5.28
N ASN A 99 7.59 -13.18 6.05
CA ASN A 99 8.70 -14.00 6.54
C ASN A 99 9.37 -14.81 5.44
N ALA A 100 8.59 -15.34 4.49
CA ALA A 100 9.10 -16.14 3.38
C ALA A 100 9.74 -15.31 2.25
N ASP A 101 9.37 -14.03 2.13
CA ASP A 101 9.90 -13.14 1.11
C ASP A 101 11.43 -12.94 1.24
N ALA A 102 12.15 -12.92 0.13
CA ALA A 102 13.62 -12.86 0.13
C ALA A 102 14.20 -11.44 0.31
N THR A 103 13.37 -10.39 0.36
CA THR A 103 13.85 -9.02 0.55
C THR A 103 14.60 -8.90 1.88
N PRO A 104 15.77 -8.24 1.93
CA PRO A 104 16.53 -8.09 3.17
C PRO A 104 15.70 -7.50 4.31
N LEU A 105 15.86 -8.04 5.53
CA LEU A 105 15.09 -7.62 6.70
C LEU A 105 15.16 -6.10 6.93
N ALA A 106 16.37 -5.53 6.83
CA ALA A 106 16.57 -4.09 6.98
C ALA A 106 15.75 -3.25 5.99
N GLN A 107 15.61 -3.73 4.75
CA GLN A 107 14.81 -3.07 3.72
C GLN A 107 13.31 -3.17 4.01
N LYS A 108 12.82 -4.34 4.43
CA LYS A 108 11.42 -4.52 4.88
C LYS A 108 11.10 -3.60 6.05
N CYS A 109 11.92 -3.63 7.09
CA CYS A 109 11.76 -2.79 8.28
C CYS A 109 11.78 -1.30 7.93
N SER A 110 12.75 -0.85 7.13
CA SER A 110 12.85 0.55 6.70
C SER A 110 11.64 0.99 5.88
N SER A 111 11.15 0.14 4.96
CA SER A 111 9.97 0.43 4.14
C SER A 111 8.71 0.54 5.01
N PHE A 112 8.40 -0.48 5.80
CA PHE A 112 7.20 -0.51 6.63
C PHE A 112 7.22 0.54 7.75
N ASN A 113 8.38 0.83 8.34
CA ASN A 113 8.49 1.91 9.32
C ASN A 113 8.10 3.27 8.74
N ARG A 114 8.29 3.52 7.44
CA ARG A 114 7.86 4.75 6.78
C ARG A 114 6.38 4.73 6.38
N THR A 115 5.91 3.61 5.85
CA THR A 115 4.55 3.54 5.26
C THR A 115 3.45 3.33 6.30
N LEU A 116 3.75 2.68 7.43
CA LEU A 116 2.74 2.35 8.45
C LEU A 116 2.59 3.41 9.55
N VAL A 117 3.35 4.51 9.53
CA VAL A 117 3.35 5.52 10.61
C VAL A 117 1.95 5.98 10.98
N ARG A 118 1.17 6.45 10.00
CA ARG A 118 -0.19 6.96 10.26
C ARG A 118 -1.13 5.90 10.82
N PHE A 119 -1.02 4.66 10.35
CA PHE A 119 -1.85 3.58 10.87
C PHE A 119 -1.50 3.27 12.33
N LEU A 120 -0.19 3.17 12.64
CA LEU A 120 0.29 2.86 13.98
C LEU A 120 0.00 3.97 15.01
N GLU A 121 -0.02 5.23 14.59
CA GLU A 121 -0.45 6.34 15.45
C GLU A 121 -1.90 6.19 15.94
N HIS A 122 -2.77 5.59 15.14
CA HIS A 122 -4.17 5.37 15.48
C HIS A 122 -4.44 4.05 16.21
N ALA A 123 -3.45 3.15 16.22
CA ALA A 123 -3.59 1.82 16.81
C ALA A 123 -3.07 1.73 18.26
N ARG A 124 -2.24 2.69 18.69
CA ARG A 124 -1.71 2.77 20.07
C ARG A 124 -2.79 3.19 21.06
#